data_AF-A0A7C8DRP3-F1
#
_entry.id   AF-A0A7C8DRP3-F1
#
_cell.length_a   1.000
_cell.length_b   1.000
_cell.length_c   1.000
_cell.angle_alpha   90.00
_cell.angle_beta   90.00
_cell.angle_gamma   90.00
#
_symmetry.space_group_name_H-M   'P 1'
#
loop_
_entity.id
_entity.type
_entity.pdbx_description
1 polymer ?
#
loop_
_entity_poly.entity_id
_entity_poly.type
_entity_poly.pdbx_seq_one_letter_code
_entity_poly.pdbx_strand_id
1 'polypeptide(L)'
;MATVFLITGIMTILLGTVSSSWVILIVFLQPVVAVCFFPPGFAALSSIGPPSTRSVIVSLTVPAAFLIGGGAIPAGIGMMGDAGSLGLGIVLTGALIGTGFLFALFLKISRS
;
A
#
# COMPACT_ATOMS: atom_id res chain seq x y z
N MET A 1 7.68 4.86 7.42
CA MET A 1 7.33 4.04 6.24
C MET A 1 7.17 2.57 6.61
N ALA A 2 8.19 1.90 7.16
CA ALA A 2 8.10 0.47 7.53
C ALA A 2 6.87 0.15 8.40
N THR A 3 6.70 0.82 9.54
CA THR A 3 5.55 0.62 10.45
C THR A 3 4.20 0.86 9.77
N VAL A 4 4.15 1.79 8.82
CA VAL A 4 2.92 2.06 8.04
C VAL A 4 2.56 0.83 7.21
N PHE A 5 3.50 0.28 6.43
CA PHE A 5 3.25 -0.94 5.66
C PHE A 5 2.86 -2.13 6.54
N LEU A 6 3.49 -2.29 7.70
CA LEU A 6 3.18 -3.38 8.61
C LEU A 6 1.73 -3.27 9.13
N ILE A 7 1.36 -2.11 9.68
CA ILE A 7 0.02 -1.90 10.24
C ILE A 7 -1.04 -1.94 9.15
N THR A 8 -0.82 -1.25 8.02
CA THR A 8 -1.74 -1.26 6.89
C THR A 8 -1.93 -2.67 6.33
N GLY A 9 -0.85 -3.45 6.18
CA GLY A 9 -0.92 -4.84 5.72
C GLY A 9 -1.72 -5.73 6.67
N ILE A 10 -1.48 -5.63 7.99
CA ILE A 10 -2.24 -6.36 9.01
C ILE A 10 -3.72 -5.97 8.97
N MET A 11 -4.04 -4.68 8.89
CA MET A 11 -5.42 -4.20 8.81
C MET A 11 -6.13 -4.71 7.55
N THR A 12 -5.44 -4.71 6.42
CA THR A 12 -5.99 -5.24 5.17
C THR A 12 -6.20 -6.76 5.27
N ILE A 13 -5.29 -7.53 5.89
CA ILE A 13 -5.53 -8.96 6.15
C ILE A 13 -6.77 -9.15 7.03
N LEU A 14 -6.89 -8.37 8.12
CA LEU A 14 -8.04 -8.44 9.01
C LEU A 14 -9.35 -8.17 8.27
N LEU A 15 -9.40 -7.22 7.35
CA LEU A 15 -10.60 -6.96 6.52
C LEU A 15 -11.06 -8.19 5.72
N GLY A 16 -10.12 -9.06 5.32
CA GLY A 16 -10.46 -10.29 4.60
C GLY A 16 -10.85 -11.46 5.51
N THR A 17 -10.70 -11.36 6.83
CA THR A 17 -10.87 -12.48 7.77
C THR A 17 -11.87 -12.25 8.90
N VAL A 18 -12.12 -11.01 9.32
CA VAL A 18 -12.96 -10.71 10.50
C VAL A 18 -14.46 -10.71 10.18
N SER A 19 -15.29 -10.88 11.22
CA SER A 19 -16.75 -10.82 11.11
C SER A 19 -17.28 -9.42 10.80
N SER A 20 -18.49 -9.34 10.22
CA SER A 20 -19.07 -8.12 9.64
C SER A 20 -19.09 -6.89 10.56
N SER A 21 -19.21 -7.08 11.88
CA SER A 21 -19.22 -5.98 12.84
C SER A 21 -17.89 -5.22 12.93
N TRP A 22 -16.76 -5.92 12.80
CA TRP A 22 -15.43 -5.31 12.88
C TRP A 22 -14.96 -4.70 11.57
N VAL A 23 -15.49 -5.18 10.43
CA VAL A 23 -15.18 -4.67 9.09
C VAL A 23 -15.45 -3.18 8.99
N ILE A 24 -16.57 -2.71 9.54
CA ILE A 24 -16.94 -1.28 9.52
C ILE A 24 -15.85 -0.44 10.20
N LEU A 25 -15.37 -0.84 11.37
CA LEU A 25 -14.34 -0.07 12.06
C LEU A 25 -13.02 -0.06 11.27
N ILE A 26 -12.60 -1.23 10.79
CA ILE A 26 -11.29 -1.39 10.14
C ILE A 26 -11.28 -0.70 8.78
N VAL A 27 -12.39 -0.69 8.03
CA VAL A 27 -12.43 -0.07 6.69
C VAL A 27 -12.25 1.45 6.75
N PHE A 28 -12.61 2.09 7.88
CA PHE A 28 -12.32 3.50 8.12
C PHE A 28 -10.91 3.73 8.68
N LEU A 29 -10.41 2.83 9.51
CA LEU A 29 -9.10 3.00 10.15
C LEU A 29 -7.93 2.69 9.21
N GLN A 30 -8.09 1.69 8.34
CA GLN A 30 -7.09 1.27 7.37
C GLN A 30 -6.60 2.42 6.46
N PRO A 31 -7.47 3.24 5.83
CA PRO A 31 -7.02 4.33 4.98
C PRO A 31 -6.34 5.45 5.77
N VAL A 32 -6.76 5.73 7.01
CA VAL A 32 -6.12 6.73 7.89
C VAL A 32 -4.65 6.37 8.13
N VAL A 33 -4.36 5.09 8.35
CA VAL A 33 -2.97 4.62 8.49
C VAL A 33 -2.27 4.61 7.13
N ALA A 34 -2.93 4.11 6.09
CA ALA A 34 -2.33 3.96 4.76
C ALA A 34 -1.86 5.30 4.17
N VAL A 35 -2.61 6.39 4.34
CA VAL A 35 -2.21 7.71 3.81
C VAL A 35 -0.93 8.26 4.45
N CYS A 36 -0.56 7.79 5.65
CA CYS A 36 0.72 8.14 6.27
C CYS A 36 1.94 7.63 5.49
N PHE A 37 1.74 6.79 4.47
CA PHE A 37 2.78 6.41 3.51
C PHE A 37 3.21 7.59 2.61
N PHE A 38 2.30 8.50 2.25
CA PHE A 38 2.60 9.52 1.24
C PHE A 38 3.78 10.44 1.64
N PRO A 39 3.85 11.03 2.85
CA PRO A 39 5.00 11.87 3.22
C PRO A 39 6.36 11.16 3.14
N PRO A 40 6.58 9.99 3.78
CA PRO A 40 7.87 9.30 3.68
C PRO A 40 8.12 8.67 2.29
N GLY A 41 7.08 8.28 1.55
CA GLY A 41 7.20 7.78 0.18
C GLY A 41 7.71 8.86 -0.77
N PHE A 42 7.15 10.07 -0.70
CA PHE A 42 7.64 11.21 -1.49
C PHE A 42 9.04 11.65 -1.06
N ALA A 43 9.36 11.60 0.23
CA ALA A 43 10.72 11.84 0.71
C ALA A 43 11.72 10.84 0.07
N ALA A 44 11.38 9.56 0.05
CA ALA A 44 12.19 8.52 -0.59
C ALA A 44 12.34 8.78 -2.10
N LEU A 45 11.25 9.06 -2.82
CA LEU A 45 11.30 9.37 -4.25
C LEU A 45 12.17 10.61 -4.57
N SER A 46 12.07 11.65 -3.74
CA SER A 46 12.87 12.87 -3.90
C SER A 46 14.38 12.66 -3.68
N SER A 47 14.75 11.56 -3.00
CA SER A 47 16.16 11.21 -2.73
C SER A 47 16.84 10.41 -3.85
N ILE A 48 16.08 9.91 -4.83
CA ILE A 48 16.59 9.04 -5.91
C ILE A 48 17.46 9.82 -6.91
N GLY A 49 17.12 11.08 -7.18
CA GLY A 49 17.80 11.89 -8.19
C GLY A 49 18.09 13.32 -7.74
N PRO A 50 18.82 14.09 -8.56
CA PRO A 50 19.12 15.49 -8.27
C PRO A 50 17.84 16.34 -8.18
N PRO A 51 17.89 17.51 -7.51
CA PRO A 51 16.71 18.36 -7.30
C PRO A 51 15.93 18.69 -8.57
N SER A 52 16.62 18.83 -9.71
CA SER A 52 16.03 19.14 -11.01
C SER A 52 15.14 18.03 -11.59
N THR A 53 15.31 16.78 -11.18
CA THR A 53 14.55 15.63 -11.72
C THR A 53 13.47 15.11 -10.78
N ARG A 54 13.38 15.64 -9.55
CA ARG A 54 12.43 15.16 -8.52
C ARG A 54 10.99 15.19 -8.98
N SER A 55 10.54 16.30 -9.59
CA SER A 55 9.16 16.42 -10.08
C SER A 55 8.85 15.42 -11.19
N VAL A 56 9.82 15.09 -12.03
CA VAL A 56 9.69 14.07 -13.09
C VAL A 56 9.61 12.66 -12.50
N ILE A 57 10.44 12.36 -11.49
CA ILE A 57 10.40 11.07 -10.78
C ILE A 57 9.03 10.86 -10.15
N VAL A 58 8.50 11.87 -9.45
CA VAL A 58 7.17 11.80 -8.83
C VAL A 58 6.07 11.69 -9.88
N SER A 59 6.10 12.51 -10.94
CA SER A 59 5.05 12.51 -11.97
C SER A 59 5.00 11.23 -12.80
N LEU A 60 6.10 10.49 -12.92
CA LEU A 60 6.11 9.17 -13.57
C LEU A 60 5.72 8.05 -12.61
N THR A 61 6.17 8.13 -11.35
CA THR A 61 5.93 7.07 -10.37
C THR A 61 4.47 7.03 -9.93
N VAL A 62 3.86 8.19 -9.66
CA VAL A 62 2.50 8.27 -9.11
C VAL A 62 1.45 7.66 -10.05
N PRO A 63 1.38 8.00 -11.35
CA PRO A 63 0.43 7.37 -12.27
C PRO A 63 0.62 5.86 -12.39
N ALA A 64 1.86 5.39 -12.48
CA ALA A 64 2.15 3.95 -12.50
C ALA A 64 1.66 3.26 -11.22
N ALA A 65 1.92 3.85 -10.06
CA ALA A 65 1.44 3.35 -8.78
C ALA A 65 -0.10 3.32 -8.71
N PHE A 66 -0.80 4.33 -9.24
CA PHE A 66 -2.26 4.37 -9.30
C PHE A 66 -2.84 3.32 -10.26
N LEU A 67 -2.23 3.08 -11.42
CA LEU A 67 -2.67 2.05 -12.35
C LEU A 67 -2.60 0.65 -11.73
N ILE A 68 -1.52 0.36 -11.01
CA ILE A 68 -1.36 -0.93 -10.34
C ILE A 68 -2.24 -1.02 -9.10
N GLY A 69 -2.12 -0.06 -8.17
CA GLY A 69 -2.80 -0.10 -6.87
C GLY A 69 -4.31 0.18 -6.94
N GLY A 70 -4.74 1.04 -7.85
CA GLY A 70 -6.15 1.42 -8.05
C GLY A 70 -6.83 0.71 -9.21
N GLY A 71 -6.07 0.04 -10.09
CA GLY A 71 -6.61 -0.71 -11.24
C GLY A 71 -6.40 -2.21 -11.11
N ALA A 72 -5.15 -2.67 -11.27
CA ALA A 72 -4.82 -4.09 -11.33
C ALA A 72 -5.16 -4.84 -10.02
N ILE A 73 -4.84 -4.26 -8.86
CA ILE A 73 -5.13 -4.87 -7.56
C ILE A 73 -6.65 -5.02 -7.34
N PRO A 74 -7.49 -3.96 -7.49
CA PRO A 74 -8.94 -4.10 -7.40
C PRO A 74 -9.53 -5.09 -8.41
N ALA A 75 -9.04 -5.09 -9.66
CA ALA A 75 -9.48 -6.07 -10.66
C ALA A 75 -9.18 -7.51 -10.22
N GLY A 76 -7.99 -7.76 -9.66
CA GLY A 76 -7.60 -9.05 -9.08
C GLY A 76 -8.50 -9.47 -7.91
N ILE A 77 -8.78 -8.55 -6.98
CA ILE A 77 -9.72 -8.78 -5.87
C ILE A 77 -11.12 -9.11 -6.41
N GLY A 78 -11.58 -8.37 -7.42
CA GLY A 78 -12.88 -8.59 -8.09
C GLY A 78 -12.98 -9.99 -8.70
N MET A 79 -11.99 -10.41 -9.47
CA MET A 79 -11.95 -11.76 -10.07
C MET A 79 -11.99 -12.87 -9.01
N MET A 80 -11.28 -12.69 -7.89
CA MET A 80 -11.36 -13.64 -6.76
C MET A 80 -12.71 -13.59 -6.06
N GLY A 81 -13.34 -12.41 -5.98
CA GLY A 81 -14.70 -12.22 -5.49
C GLY A 81 -15.74 -12.96 -6.32
N ASP A 82 -15.66 -12.85 -7.65
CA ASP A 82 -16.54 -13.54 -8.60
C ASP A 82 -16.40 -15.07 -8.49
N ALA A 83 -15.19 -15.56 -8.15
CA ALA A 83 -14.93 -16.96 -7.84
C ALA A 83 -15.39 -17.40 -6.42
N GLY A 84 -16.05 -16.52 -5.66
CA GLY A 84 -16.54 -16.78 -4.30
C GLY A 84 -15.51 -16.61 -3.18
N SER A 85 -14.33 -16.04 -3.48
CA SER A 85 -13.20 -15.92 -2.56
C SER A 85 -12.73 -14.46 -2.38
N LEU A 86 -13.66 -13.54 -2.14
CA LEU A 86 -13.35 -12.12 -1.95
C LEU A 86 -12.35 -11.89 -0.80
N GLY A 87 -12.57 -12.56 0.34
CA GLY A 87 -11.71 -12.43 1.52
C GLY A 87 -10.26 -12.83 1.24
N LEU A 88 -10.04 -13.87 0.42
CA LEU A 88 -8.71 -14.31 0.01
C LEU A 88 -8.01 -13.24 -0.82
N GLY A 89 -8.71 -12.59 -1.75
CA GLY A 89 -8.14 -11.49 -2.53
C GLY A 89 -7.70 -10.31 -1.66
N ILE A 90 -8.50 -9.98 -0.65
CA ILE A 90 -8.17 -8.94 0.33
C ILE A 90 -6.96 -9.36 1.19
N VAL A 91 -6.92 -10.60 1.67
CA VAL A 91 -5.79 -11.13 2.47
C VAL A 91 -4.49 -11.13 1.67
N LEU A 92 -4.51 -11.61 0.42
CA LEU A 92 -3.32 -11.59 -0.44
C LEU A 92 -2.82 -10.16 -0.69
N THR A 93 -3.75 -9.22 -0.87
CA THR A 93 -3.41 -7.80 -1.01
C THR A 93 -2.75 -7.26 0.26
N GLY A 94 -3.27 -7.60 1.44
CA GLY A 94 -2.66 -7.21 2.72
C GLY A 94 -1.28 -7.82 2.92
N ALA A 95 -1.08 -9.09 2.52
CA ALA A 95 0.24 -9.73 2.53
C ALA A 95 1.24 -9.04 1.60
N LEU A 96 0.79 -8.66 0.39
CA LEU A 96 1.60 -7.89 -0.56
C LEU A 96 2.01 -6.53 0.01
N ILE A 97 1.08 -5.79 0.62
CA ILE A 97 1.39 -4.54 1.35
C ILE A 97 2.41 -4.80 2.46
N GLY A 98 2.26 -5.91 3.19
CA GLY A 98 3.19 -6.34 4.22
C GLY A 98 4.61 -6.56 3.73
N THR A 99 4.84 -6.99 2.48
CA THR A 99 6.20 -7.08 1.92
C THR A 99 6.90 -5.72 1.84
N GLY A 100 6.14 -4.63 1.75
CA GLY A 100 6.66 -3.27 1.83
C GLY A 100 7.34 -2.94 3.15
N PHE A 101 6.96 -3.60 4.25
CA PHE A 101 7.67 -3.51 5.54
C PHE A 101 9.09 -4.04 5.38
N LEU A 102 9.26 -5.23 4.80
CA LEU A 102 10.58 -5.83 4.56
C LEU A 102 11.45 -4.92 3.70
N PHE A 103 10.92 -4.44 2.57
CA PHE A 103 11.67 -3.53 1.69
C PHE A 103 12.04 -2.21 2.39
N ALA A 104 11.14 -1.66 3.21
CA ALA A 104 11.40 -0.43 3.94
C ALA A 104 12.50 -0.59 5.00
N LEU A 105 12.74 -1.79 5.54
CA LEU A 105 13.86 -2.04 6.45
C LEU A 105 15.22 -1.98 5.74
N PHE A 106 15.29 -2.33 4.46
CA PHE A 106 16.51 -2.27 3.66
C PHE A 106 16.75 -0.90 3.00
N LEU A 107 15.76 0.00 3.06
CA LEU A 107 15.81 1.29 2.40
C LEU A 107 16.68 2.27 3.20
N LYS A 108 17.92 2.47 2.75
CA LYS A 108 18.85 3.45 3.33
C LYS A 108 18.70 4.79 2.61
N ILE A 109 18.01 5.75 3.24
CA ILE A 109 17.92 7.11 2.74
C ILE A 109 19.25 7.82 3.04
N SER A 110 20.10 7.99 2.03
CA SER A 110 21.31 8.79 2.16
C SER A 110 20.91 10.26 2.32
N ARG A 111 21.08 10.82 3.52
CA ARG A 111 21.04 12.27 3.74
C ARG A 111 22.22 12.87 2.97
N SER A 112 21.96 13.41 1.79
CA SER A 112 22.86 14.35 1.12
C SER A 112 22.70 15.74 1.70
#